data_AF-A0AA86T685-F1
#
_entry.id   AF-A0AA86T685-F1
#
_cell.length_a   1.000
_cell.length_b   1.000
_cell.length_c   1.000
_cell.angle_alpha   90.00
_cell.angle_beta   90.00
_cell.angle_gamma   90.00
#
_symmetry.space_group_name_H-M   'P 1'
#
loop_
_entity.id
_entity.type
_entity.pdbx_description
1 polymer ?
#
loop_
_entity_poly.entity_id
_entity_poly.type
_entity_poly.pdbx_seq_one_letter_code
_entity_poly.pdbx_strand_id
1 'polypeptide(L)'
;MTMQKGTRSKALLGLATAGFVLLSGSAVVTAHAEQAAPEGFKSQTLAPEPPADMIEAGKRVYFTKCVWCHGVDGAGDGPGADRLWPRPRNFNQGTFKIRHTASGELPLFNYKEQTPGKNDLFETVTHGLPGSAMPPWEGILTEEQRLQVLSFVTTQLVKDRKFTDKDTETQTVLQLAEIKQVPATKESIEKGAQLVVDKKCIECHGVTGRGDGNAFNLKDDWGFSIQPANWHKCWNFRGSRQDPYNVKNIFRTFSTGINGTPMPSFADSTTLEERWDIANFVNSLCERDKDGNPLEIDPLTDKPKINFVVRSGPVEGDISDDPDNEMWTNRERRIVALGGQITHKPRNFVTRIDDVWVKSLYNNDNIVFLFQWDDRTKSVAEEKPEWDPTEVNLDTYGVKEQAPKTGEPGSIAAAQNNYRAFNDAFAFQFPIKWQELPPPAKPRYLWGDNKYPVDIVKWEADGTVRSFKGTGWDQDFEERDDFEEKLKVLKSEWKNGRWTLMVQRPRKDDYEEYAYFEAGKYIPTVFFAWDGHNGDAGRKMSVSAFYYTILEPPIPKETYIYPVLIGLGVVVLEGWVLARRANRRKGKTF
;
A
#
# COMPACT_ATOMS: atom_id res chain seq x y z
N MET A 1 26.78 -20.00 -65.15
CA MET A 1 26.33 -21.00 -66.15
C MET A 1 24.87 -21.31 -65.84
N THR A 2 23.89 -21.19 -66.74
CA THR A 2 23.93 -20.97 -68.21
C THR A 2 22.69 -20.18 -68.66
N MET A 3 22.79 -19.40 -69.74
CA MET A 3 21.66 -18.63 -70.31
C MET A 3 20.80 -19.45 -71.30
N GLN A 4 19.67 -18.83 -71.70
CA GLN A 4 18.90 -19.02 -72.96
C GLN A 4 17.86 -20.16 -73.00
N LYS A 5 16.76 -20.07 -73.78
CA LYS A 5 15.99 -18.97 -74.41
C LYS A 5 14.63 -19.56 -74.84
N GLY A 6 13.57 -18.74 -74.97
CA GLY A 6 12.23 -19.20 -75.38
C GLY A 6 11.31 -18.11 -75.95
N THR A 7 11.74 -17.42 -77.01
CA THR A 7 10.89 -16.59 -77.90
C THR A 7 9.82 -17.44 -78.62
N ARG A 8 8.72 -16.97 -79.21
CA ARG A 8 7.96 -15.69 -79.31
C ARG A 8 6.70 -16.05 -80.12
N SER A 9 5.57 -15.38 -79.94
CA SER A 9 4.72 -15.02 -81.09
C SER A 9 3.90 -13.77 -80.79
N LYS A 10 3.65 -12.95 -81.80
CA LYS A 10 2.90 -11.70 -81.75
C LYS A 10 1.66 -11.81 -82.62
N ALA A 11 0.57 -11.18 -82.22
CA ALA A 11 -0.41 -10.62 -83.15
C ALA A 11 -0.55 -9.12 -82.85
N LEU A 12 -0.24 -8.27 -83.83
CA LEU A 12 -0.58 -6.85 -83.81
C LEU A 12 -1.86 -6.64 -84.62
N LEU A 13 -2.67 -5.67 -84.21
CA LEU A 13 -3.54 -4.93 -85.11
C LEU A 13 -3.52 -3.45 -84.69
N GLY A 14 -3.26 -2.53 -85.62
CA GLY A 14 -3.55 -1.09 -85.44
C GLY A 14 -5.02 -0.80 -85.79
N LEU A 15 -5.57 0.42 -85.73
CA LEU A 15 -5.05 1.78 -85.51
C LEU A 15 -6.02 2.53 -84.53
N ALA A 16 -5.93 3.81 -84.15
CA ALA A 16 -5.15 4.96 -84.64
C ALA A 16 -4.84 5.97 -83.51
N THR A 17 -4.33 7.16 -83.87
CA THR A 17 -3.96 8.25 -82.94
C THR A 17 -5.01 9.35 -82.83
N ALA A 18 -5.32 9.78 -81.62
CA ALA A 18 -5.71 11.16 -81.30
C ALA A 18 -5.28 11.47 -79.86
N GLY A 19 -4.40 12.47 -79.69
CA GLY A 19 -3.88 12.82 -78.37
C GLY A 19 -4.81 13.78 -77.61
N PHE A 20 -5.04 13.51 -76.34
CA PHE A 20 -5.49 14.50 -75.36
C PHE A 20 -4.64 14.35 -74.10
N VAL A 21 -3.82 15.37 -73.80
CA VAL A 21 -3.06 15.42 -72.55
C VAL A 21 -4.01 15.90 -71.46
N LEU A 22 -4.54 14.95 -70.68
CA LEU A 22 -5.21 15.24 -69.42
C LEU A 22 -4.18 15.09 -68.28
N LEU A 23 -3.70 16.23 -67.78
CA LEU A 23 -2.97 16.33 -66.52
C LEU A 23 -3.92 16.04 -65.36
N SER A 24 -4.18 14.76 -65.10
CA SER A 24 -4.85 14.32 -63.87
C SER A 24 -3.88 14.43 -62.70
N GLY A 25 -3.87 15.58 -62.03
CA GLY A 25 -3.18 15.76 -60.76
C GLY A 25 -3.85 14.91 -59.68
N SER A 26 -3.39 13.67 -59.51
CA SER A 26 -3.75 12.84 -58.37
C SER A 26 -3.07 13.39 -57.11
N ALA A 27 -3.71 14.37 -56.48
CA ALA A 27 -3.41 14.72 -55.10
C ALA A 27 -3.70 13.50 -54.23
N VAL A 28 -2.63 12.84 -53.76
CA VAL A 28 -2.73 11.80 -52.73
C VAL A 28 -3.06 12.51 -51.43
N VAL A 29 -4.36 12.73 -51.19
CA VAL A 29 -4.86 13.13 -49.89
C VAL A 29 -4.71 11.92 -48.97
N THR A 30 -3.59 11.85 -48.25
CA THR A 30 -3.44 10.98 -47.10
C THR A 30 -4.36 11.48 -45.99
N ALA A 31 -5.65 11.14 -46.09
CA ALA A 31 -6.58 11.25 -44.99
C ALA A 31 -6.04 10.38 -43.85
N HIS A 32 -5.39 11.01 -42.88
CA HIS A 32 -5.21 10.39 -41.58
C HIS A 32 -6.62 10.20 -41.03
N ALA A 33 -7.05 8.94 -40.91
CA ALA A 33 -8.27 8.63 -40.20
C ALA A 33 -8.04 9.01 -38.74
N GLU A 34 -8.59 10.15 -38.35
CA GLU A 34 -8.62 10.61 -36.97
C GLU A 34 -9.28 9.50 -36.14
N GLN A 35 -8.48 8.83 -35.31
CA GLN A 35 -8.95 7.73 -34.47
C GLN A 35 -10.00 8.32 -33.52
N ALA A 36 -11.25 7.88 -33.66
CA ALA A 36 -12.34 8.37 -32.83
C ALA A 36 -11.97 8.18 -31.35
N ALA A 37 -12.10 9.25 -30.57
CA ALA A 37 -11.69 9.25 -29.16
C ALA A 37 -12.37 8.10 -28.38
N PRO A 38 -11.68 7.48 -27.40
CA PRO A 38 -12.22 6.32 -26.69
C PRO A 38 -13.53 6.67 -25.94
N GLU A 39 -14.36 5.67 -25.69
CA GLU A 39 -15.68 5.89 -25.08
C GLU A 39 -15.57 6.65 -23.73
N GLY A 40 -16.27 7.79 -23.62
CA GLY A 40 -16.23 8.67 -22.45
C GLY A 40 -15.16 9.78 -22.49
N PHE A 41 -14.34 9.86 -23.53
CA PHE A 41 -13.41 10.96 -23.76
C PHE A 41 -13.98 12.00 -24.73
N LYS A 42 -13.54 13.26 -24.61
CA LYS A 42 -13.81 14.35 -25.55
C LYS A 42 -12.54 15.15 -25.83
N SER A 43 -12.41 15.67 -27.05
CA SER A 43 -11.39 16.68 -27.35
C SER A 43 -11.69 17.99 -26.61
N GLN A 44 -10.66 18.58 -26.02
CA GLN A 44 -10.70 19.86 -25.30
C GLN A 44 -9.48 20.70 -25.68
N THR A 45 -9.66 21.99 -25.94
CA THR A 45 -8.55 22.93 -26.22
C THR A 45 -7.52 22.97 -25.09
N LEU A 46 -6.24 23.12 -25.44
CA LEU A 46 -5.17 23.32 -24.46
C LEU A 46 -5.39 24.57 -23.60
N ALA A 47 -4.83 24.54 -22.38
CA ALA A 47 -4.86 25.67 -21.46
C ALA A 47 -3.93 26.81 -21.94
N PRO A 48 -4.22 28.08 -21.59
CA PRO A 48 -3.34 29.20 -21.91
C PRO A 48 -2.01 29.13 -21.14
N GLU A 49 -0.95 29.66 -21.74
CA GLU A 49 0.37 29.73 -21.11
C GLU A 49 0.34 30.60 -19.83
N PRO A 50 0.99 30.17 -18.73
CA PRO A 50 1.14 31.00 -17.54
C PRO A 50 1.94 32.29 -17.80
N PRO A 51 1.65 33.39 -17.11
CA PRO A 51 2.39 34.64 -17.28
C PRO A 51 3.78 34.56 -16.61
N ALA A 52 4.73 35.35 -17.13
CA ALA A 52 6.15 35.26 -16.77
C ALA A 52 6.44 35.56 -15.28
N ASP A 53 5.65 36.43 -14.65
CA ASP A 53 5.74 36.76 -13.23
C ASP A 53 5.34 35.57 -12.34
N MET A 54 4.29 34.84 -12.72
CA MET A 54 3.87 33.60 -12.06
C MET A 54 4.93 32.49 -12.20
N ILE A 55 5.59 32.39 -13.35
CA ILE A 55 6.70 31.45 -13.59
C ILE A 55 7.91 31.78 -12.70
N GLU A 56 8.33 33.05 -12.62
CA GLU A 56 9.46 33.47 -11.79
C GLU A 56 9.15 33.41 -10.27
N ALA A 57 7.89 33.63 -9.86
CA ALA A 57 7.46 33.35 -8.50
C ALA A 57 7.53 31.84 -8.19
N GLY A 58 7.06 31.01 -9.13
CA GLY A 58 7.07 29.55 -9.04
C GLY A 58 8.45 28.94 -8.88
N LYS A 59 9.44 29.48 -9.59
CA LYS A 59 10.85 29.13 -9.46
C LYS A 59 11.35 29.26 -8.01
N ARG A 60 10.98 30.35 -7.32
CA ARG A 60 11.37 30.56 -5.90
C ARG A 60 10.76 29.49 -4.99
N VAL A 61 9.50 29.13 -5.21
CA VAL A 61 8.82 28.05 -4.47
C VAL A 61 9.53 26.71 -4.76
N TYR A 62 9.82 26.40 -6.02
CA TYR A 62 10.50 25.17 -6.45
C TYR A 62 11.84 24.97 -5.75
N PHE A 63 12.72 25.98 -5.83
CA PHE A 63 14.05 25.93 -5.22
C PHE A 63 14.03 25.98 -3.68
N THR A 64 12.91 26.36 -3.07
CA THR A 64 12.73 26.30 -1.61
C THR A 64 12.18 24.95 -1.13
N LYS A 65 11.31 24.30 -1.92
CA LYS A 65 10.47 23.17 -1.45
C LYS A 65 10.62 21.87 -2.25
N CYS A 66 10.83 21.94 -3.56
CA CYS A 66 10.72 20.78 -4.47
C CYS A 66 12.10 20.23 -4.90
N VAL A 67 13.10 21.11 -5.04
CA VAL A 67 14.45 20.79 -5.57
C VAL A 67 15.16 19.66 -4.82
N TRP A 68 14.92 19.52 -3.51
CA TRP A 68 15.54 18.49 -2.66
C TRP A 68 15.22 17.05 -3.08
N CYS A 69 14.06 16.85 -3.72
CA CYS A 69 13.63 15.56 -4.25
C CYS A 69 13.70 15.52 -5.78
N HIS A 70 13.24 16.57 -6.46
CA HIS A 70 13.09 16.58 -7.92
C HIS A 70 14.35 17.03 -8.69
N GLY A 71 15.38 17.54 -8.00
CA GLY A 71 16.63 18.00 -8.61
C GLY A 71 16.58 19.43 -9.12
N VAL A 72 17.75 19.99 -9.47
CA VAL A 72 17.86 21.36 -10.01
C VAL A 72 17.20 21.47 -11.38
N ASP A 73 17.40 20.44 -12.20
CA ASP A 73 16.89 20.33 -13.58
C ASP A 73 15.54 19.62 -13.68
N GLY A 74 14.89 19.30 -12.56
CA GLY A 74 13.64 18.54 -12.54
C GLY A 74 13.78 17.06 -12.94
N ALA A 75 14.99 16.50 -12.97
CA ALA A 75 15.24 15.15 -13.48
C ALA A 75 14.92 14.02 -12.47
N GLY A 76 14.39 14.32 -11.28
CA GLY A 76 14.09 13.32 -10.25
C GLY A 76 15.33 12.83 -9.50
N ASP A 77 16.35 13.68 -9.42
CA ASP A 77 17.73 13.42 -8.99
C ASP A 77 18.18 14.40 -7.90
N GLY A 78 17.24 14.92 -7.09
CA GLY A 78 17.59 15.74 -5.93
C GLY A 78 18.36 14.95 -4.86
N PRO A 79 19.05 15.61 -3.91
CA PRO A 79 19.86 14.94 -2.87
C PRO A 79 19.13 13.90 -2.00
N GLY A 80 17.80 13.97 -1.94
CA GLY A 80 16.95 12.96 -1.29
C GLY A 80 16.64 11.73 -2.15
N ALA A 81 16.69 11.83 -3.47
CA ALA A 81 16.04 10.91 -4.42
C ALA A 81 16.47 9.44 -4.32
N ASP A 82 17.68 9.14 -3.87
CA ASP A 82 18.16 7.75 -3.71
C ASP A 82 17.55 7.03 -2.50
N ARG A 83 17.04 7.79 -1.53
CA ARG A 83 16.42 7.26 -0.30
C ARG A 83 14.90 7.21 -0.40
N LEU A 84 14.34 7.52 -1.55
CA LEU A 84 12.90 7.62 -1.76
C LEU A 84 12.43 6.51 -2.69
N TRP A 85 11.49 5.72 -2.19
CA TRP A 85 10.76 4.73 -2.98
C TRP A 85 9.25 5.02 -2.93
N PRO A 86 8.57 5.16 -4.07
CA PRO A 86 9.12 5.27 -5.43
C PRO A 86 10.02 6.50 -5.62
N ARG A 87 10.86 6.48 -6.68
CA ARG A 87 11.68 7.62 -7.09
C ARG A 87 10.85 8.89 -7.33
N PRO A 88 11.39 10.09 -7.01
CA PRO A 88 10.79 11.36 -7.43
C PRO A 88 10.58 11.43 -8.94
N ARG A 89 9.55 12.17 -9.37
CA ARG A 89 9.22 12.32 -10.79
C ARG A 89 10.32 13.11 -11.53
N ASN A 90 10.86 12.51 -12.58
CA ASN A 90 11.55 13.21 -13.66
C ASN A 90 10.50 13.96 -14.51
N PHE A 91 10.61 15.28 -14.59
CA PHE A 91 9.69 16.14 -15.33
C PHE A 91 10.08 16.33 -16.80
N ASN A 92 11.36 16.16 -17.16
CA ASN A 92 11.90 16.50 -18.49
C ASN A 92 11.06 15.89 -19.64
N GLN A 93 10.68 14.62 -19.51
CA GLN A 93 9.92 13.88 -20.52
C GLN A 93 8.41 14.20 -20.58
N GLY A 94 7.87 14.93 -19.60
CA GLY A 94 6.42 15.18 -19.49
C GLY A 94 5.59 13.91 -19.21
N THR A 95 6.20 12.88 -18.62
CA THR A 95 5.56 11.58 -18.37
C THR A 95 4.94 11.51 -16.97
N PHE A 96 3.68 11.95 -16.83
CA PHE A 96 2.98 12.03 -15.54
C PHE A 96 2.01 10.86 -15.30
N LYS A 97 1.96 10.38 -14.05
CA LYS A 97 1.22 9.16 -13.67
C LYS A 97 -0.28 9.37 -13.45
N ILE A 98 -0.68 10.47 -12.82
CA ILE A 98 -2.08 10.75 -12.42
C ILE A 98 -2.66 11.81 -13.34
N ARG A 99 -3.69 11.45 -14.11
CA ARG A 99 -4.24 12.26 -15.21
C ARG A 99 -5.74 11.98 -15.43
N HIS A 100 -6.43 12.94 -16.04
CA HIS A 100 -7.74 12.73 -16.69
C HIS A 100 -7.64 12.76 -18.23
N THR A 101 -6.43 12.81 -18.80
CA THR A 101 -6.19 12.75 -20.26
C THR A 101 -5.93 11.32 -20.76
N ALA A 102 -6.09 11.09 -22.07
CA ALA A 102 -5.85 9.79 -22.72
C ALA A 102 -4.41 9.29 -22.51
N SER A 103 -4.15 7.99 -22.68
CA SER A 103 -2.81 7.44 -22.46
C SER A 103 -1.77 8.10 -23.36
N GLY A 104 -0.56 8.35 -22.83
CA GLY A 104 0.47 9.10 -23.52
C GLY A 104 0.32 10.64 -23.50
N GLU A 105 -0.86 11.20 -23.25
CA GLU A 105 -1.04 12.67 -23.18
C GLU A 105 -0.50 13.30 -21.87
N LEU A 106 -0.30 14.62 -21.91
CA LEU A 106 0.08 15.43 -20.74
C LEU A 106 -1.06 15.51 -19.73
N PRO A 107 -0.79 15.72 -18.42
CA PRO A 107 -1.82 15.98 -17.41
C PRO A 107 -2.54 17.32 -17.68
N LEU A 108 -3.77 17.45 -17.19
CA LEU A 108 -4.44 18.74 -17.15
C LEU A 108 -3.69 19.70 -16.21
N PHE A 109 -3.37 20.89 -16.71
CA PHE A 109 -2.94 22.02 -15.90
C PHE A 109 -3.45 23.33 -16.49
N ASN A 110 -4.10 24.16 -15.69
CA ASN A 110 -4.57 25.49 -16.09
C ASN A 110 -4.44 26.43 -14.90
N TYR A 111 -3.57 27.45 -15.01
CA TYR A 111 -3.28 28.36 -13.92
C TYR A 111 -4.46 29.27 -13.51
N LYS A 112 -5.56 29.27 -14.28
CA LYS A 112 -6.81 30.00 -13.99
C LYS A 112 -7.93 29.12 -13.43
N GLU A 113 -7.74 27.81 -13.35
CA GLU A 113 -8.77 26.83 -13.01
C GLU A 113 -8.24 25.89 -11.92
N GLN A 114 -8.94 25.85 -10.79
CA GLN A 114 -8.58 25.04 -9.62
C GLN A 114 -9.61 23.94 -9.34
N THR A 115 -10.65 23.81 -10.17
CA THR A 115 -11.70 22.81 -9.97
C THR A 115 -11.13 21.39 -9.97
N PRO A 116 -11.38 20.59 -8.91
CA PRO A 116 -10.98 19.18 -8.86
C PRO A 116 -11.46 18.38 -10.07
N GLY A 117 -10.59 17.51 -10.58
CA GLY A 117 -10.84 16.76 -11.83
C GLY A 117 -10.70 17.57 -13.12
N LYS A 118 -10.37 18.87 -13.06
CA LYS A 118 -10.04 19.71 -14.24
C LYS A 118 -8.59 20.24 -14.24
N ASN A 119 -7.81 19.98 -13.18
CA ASN A 119 -6.42 20.38 -13.07
C ASN A 119 -5.60 19.31 -12.30
N ASP A 120 -5.20 18.26 -13.00
CA ASP A 120 -4.51 17.08 -12.47
C ASP A 120 -3.25 17.42 -11.68
N LEU A 121 -2.45 18.37 -12.17
CA LEU A 121 -1.20 18.76 -11.51
C LEU A 121 -1.46 19.55 -10.23
N PHE A 122 -2.48 20.41 -10.20
CA PHE A 122 -2.86 21.13 -8.99
C PHE A 122 -3.32 20.16 -7.90
N GLU A 123 -4.22 19.22 -8.22
CA GLU A 123 -4.66 18.17 -7.29
C GLU A 123 -3.47 17.35 -6.77
N THR A 124 -2.55 16.95 -7.66
CA THR A 124 -1.36 16.16 -7.34
C THR A 124 -0.40 16.88 -6.38
N VAL A 125 -0.27 18.21 -6.48
CA VAL A 125 0.56 18.99 -5.54
C VAL A 125 -0.20 19.34 -4.26
N THR A 126 -1.48 19.69 -4.37
CA THR A 126 -2.37 20.01 -3.25
C THR A 126 -2.38 18.86 -2.23
N HIS A 127 -2.73 17.66 -2.69
CA HIS A 127 -2.86 16.49 -1.83
C HIS A 127 -1.58 15.63 -1.77
N GLY A 128 -0.68 15.70 -2.77
CA GLY A 128 0.47 14.80 -2.84
C GLY A 128 0.10 13.40 -3.36
N LEU A 129 0.96 12.41 -3.11
CA LEU A 129 0.79 11.06 -3.67
C LEU A 129 0.93 9.98 -2.58
N PRO A 130 -0.16 9.28 -2.22
CA PRO A 130 -0.11 8.15 -1.30
C PRO A 130 0.80 7.03 -1.80
N GLY A 131 1.33 6.23 -0.87
CA GLY A 131 2.35 5.21 -1.19
C GLY A 131 3.63 5.81 -1.79
N SER A 132 3.98 7.04 -1.44
CA SER A 132 5.21 7.72 -1.82
C SER A 132 5.62 8.80 -0.80
N ALA A 133 6.81 9.37 -0.96
CA ALA A 133 7.31 10.46 -0.13
C ALA A 133 6.91 11.87 -0.63
N MET A 134 5.96 12.01 -1.54
CA MET A 134 5.42 13.31 -1.97
C MET A 134 4.26 13.73 -1.05
N PRO A 135 4.49 14.68 -0.11
CA PRO A 135 3.47 15.07 0.86
C PRO A 135 2.38 15.94 0.24
N PRO A 136 1.24 16.14 0.92
CA PRO A 136 0.35 17.26 0.65
C PRO A 136 1.09 18.58 0.83
N TRP A 137 0.83 19.54 -0.05
CA TRP A 137 1.31 20.93 0.07
C TRP A 137 0.21 21.92 0.46
N GLU A 138 -1.05 21.50 0.52
CA GLU A 138 -2.09 22.26 1.22
C GLU A 138 -1.72 22.48 2.70
N GLY A 139 -2.10 23.63 3.25
CA GLY A 139 -1.68 24.07 4.59
C GLY A 139 -0.20 24.50 4.72
N ILE A 140 0.68 24.10 3.79
CA ILE A 140 2.10 24.52 3.74
C ILE A 140 2.32 25.63 2.71
N LEU A 141 1.64 25.55 1.56
CA LEU A 141 1.68 26.51 0.47
C LEU A 141 0.26 27.05 0.18
N THR A 142 0.18 28.33 -0.16
CA THR A 142 -1.09 28.90 -0.66
C THR A 142 -1.49 28.26 -1.99
N GLU A 143 -2.76 28.38 -2.38
CA GLU A 143 -3.22 27.94 -3.71
C GLU A 143 -2.45 28.63 -4.82
N GLU A 144 -2.21 29.95 -4.68
CA GLU A 144 -1.41 30.73 -5.61
C GLU A 144 0.03 30.20 -5.72
N GLN A 145 0.69 29.89 -4.61
CA GLN A 145 2.05 29.32 -4.61
C GLN A 145 2.10 27.93 -5.27
N ARG A 146 1.04 27.11 -5.12
CA ARG A 146 0.90 25.82 -5.79
C ARG A 146 0.71 25.98 -7.30
N LEU A 147 -0.08 26.96 -7.74
CA LEU A 147 -0.20 27.30 -9.17
C LEU A 147 1.10 27.84 -9.74
N GLN A 148 1.74 28.80 -9.05
CA GLN A 148 3.03 29.37 -9.42
C GLN A 148 4.10 28.28 -9.64
N VAL A 149 4.32 27.38 -8.67
CA VAL A 149 5.34 26.33 -8.80
C VAL A 149 5.04 25.37 -9.95
N LEU A 150 3.76 25.07 -10.21
CA LEU A 150 3.35 24.27 -11.35
C LEU A 150 3.53 25.00 -12.68
N SER A 151 3.30 26.30 -12.75
CA SER A 151 3.63 27.13 -13.92
C SER A 151 5.13 27.09 -14.23
N PHE A 152 6.00 27.12 -13.21
CA PHE A 152 7.44 26.94 -13.40
C PHE A 152 7.77 25.53 -13.90
N VAL A 153 7.25 24.47 -13.25
CA VAL A 153 7.51 23.08 -13.66
C VAL A 153 7.07 22.82 -15.11
N THR A 154 5.84 23.20 -15.46
CA THR A 154 5.24 22.92 -16.78
C THR A 154 5.86 23.71 -17.94
N THR A 155 6.47 24.86 -17.68
CA THR A 155 7.09 25.72 -18.72
C THR A 155 8.61 25.63 -18.79
N GLN A 156 9.30 25.32 -17.69
CA GLN A 156 10.78 25.34 -17.61
C GLN A 156 11.42 23.97 -17.36
N LEU A 157 10.71 23.03 -16.72
CA LEU A 157 11.27 21.71 -16.34
C LEU A 157 10.70 20.53 -17.14
N VAL A 158 9.62 20.74 -17.90
CA VAL A 158 9.18 19.81 -18.94
C VAL A 158 9.84 20.27 -20.24
N LYS A 159 10.70 19.42 -20.81
CA LYS A 159 11.65 19.79 -21.88
C LYS A 159 11.30 19.12 -23.21
N ASP A 160 10.88 17.87 -23.17
CA ASP A 160 10.63 17.04 -24.37
C ASP A 160 9.20 17.25 -24.95
N ARG A 161 8.34 18.00 -24.23
CA ARG A 161 6.93 18.23 -24.55
C ARG A 161 6.51 19.64 -24.11
N LYS A 162 5.40 20.16 -24.65
CA LYS A 162 4.84 21.48 -24.28
C LYS A 162 3.38 21.37 -23.90
N PHE A 163 2.99 22.08 -22.82
CA PHE A 163 1.59 22.23 -22.41
C PHE A 163 0.78 23.19 -23.30
N THR A 164 1.47 23.92 -24.17
CA THR A 164 0.95 24.92 -25.10
C THR A 164 1.48 24.66 -26.51
N ASP A 165 1.52 23.39 -26.91
CA ASP A 165 1.98 23.01 -28.25
C ASP A 165 1.04 23.58 -29.32
N LYS A 166 1.62 24.24 -30.32
CA LYS A 166 0.86 24.88 -31.41
C LYS A 166 0.46 23.89 -32.49
N ASP A 167 1.18 22.77 -32.58
CA ASP A 167 0.90 21.72 -33.54
C ASP A 167 -0.17 20.73 -33.00
N THR A 168 -0.53 20.84 -31.72
CA THR A 168 -1.53 20.00 -31.04
C THR A 168 -2.50 20.87 -30.23
N GLU A 169 -3.42 21.56 -30.90
CA GLU A 169 -4.32 22.55 -30.26
C GLU A 169 -5.29 21.97 -29.20
N THR A 170 -5.44 20.65 -29.14
CA THR A 170 -6.38 19.95 -28.26
C THR A 170 -5.79 18.71 -27.60
N GLN A 171 -6.36 18.32 -26.46
CA GLN A 171 -6.08 17.11 -25.68
C GLN A 171 -7.36 16.30 -25.47
N THR A 172 -7.24 14.99 -25.28
CA THR A 172 -8.33 14.03 -25.18
C THR A 172 -8.67 13.75 -23.72
N VAL A 173 -9.76 14.32 -23.21
CA VAL A 173 -10.08 14.39 -21.77
C VAL A 173 -11.24 13.48 -21.40
N LEU A 174 -11.05 12.64 -20.38
CA LEU A 174 -12.06 11.77 -19.78
C LEU A 174 -13.13 12.60 -19.06
N GLN A 175 -14.38 12.50 -19.52
CA GLN A 175 -15.51 13.24 -18.95
C GLN A 175 -16.10 12.53 -17.72
N LEU A 176 -15.26 12.28 -16.71
CA LEU A 176 -15.58 11.43 -15.54
C LEU A 176 -16.82 11.88 -14.76
N ALA A 177 -17.15 13.18 -14.78
CA ALA A 177 -18.34 13.73 -14.14
C ALA A 177 -19.64 13.49 -14.94
N GLU A 178 -19.55 13.27 -16.26
CA GLU A 178 -20.69 13.01 -17.14
C GLU A 178 -20.99 11.50 -17.29
N ILE A 179 -19.98 10.65 -17.08
CA ILE A 179 -20.11 9.20 -17.18
C ILE A 179 -21.02 8.67 -16.06
N LYS A 180 -22.12 8.01 -16.45
CA LYS A 180 -23.02 7.32 -15.53
C LYS A 180 -22.28 6.16 -14.85
N GLN A 181 -22.24 6.19 -13.52
CA GLN A 181 -21.65 5.13 -12.70
C GLN A 181 -22.55 3.89 -12.63
N VAL A 182 -21.95 2.69 -12.81
CA VAL A 182 -22.61 1.42 -12.51
C VAL A 182 -22.55 1.17 -10.99
N PRO A 183 -23.68 0.93 -10.30
CA PRO A 183 -23.67 0.60 -8.87
C PRO A 183 -22.91 -0.70 -8.58
N ALA A 184 -22.21 -0.77 -7.45
CA ALA A 184 -21.47 -1.96 -7.01
C ALA A 184 -22.42 -3.06 -6.50
N THR A 185 -23.22 -3.62 -7.40
CA THR A 185 -24.04 -4.82 -7.15
C THR A 185 -23.16 -6.07 -7.11
N LYS A 186 -23.70 -7.16 -6.55
CA LYS A 186 -23.04 -8.47 -6.59
C LYS A 186 -22.71 -8.89 -8.03
N GLU A 187 -23.63 -8.69 -8.97
CA GLU A 187 -23.43 -8.98 -10.40
C GLU A 187 -22.28 -8.16 -11.02
N SER A 188 -22.21 -6.85 -10.72
CA SER A 188 -21.13 -5.97 -11.19
C SER A 188 -19.76 -6.41 -10.66
N ILE A 189 -19.70 -6.81 -9.39
CA ILE A 189 -18.48 -7.35 -8.75
C ILE A 189 -18.07 -8.70 -9.36
N GLU A 190 -19.04 -9.59 -9.64
CA GLU A 190 -18.78 -10.90 -10.27
C GLU A 190 -18.30 -10.74 -11.74
N LYS A 191 -18.89 -9.82 -12.51
CA LYS A 191 -18.39 -9.46 -13.86
C LYS A 191 -16.98 -8.88 -13.78
N GLY A 192 -16.72 -7.95 -12.85
CA GLY A 192 -15.40 -7.37 -12.63
C GLY A 192 -14.34 -8.40 -12.26
N ALA A 193 -14.70 -9.40 -11.44
CA ALA A 193 -13.84 -10.52 -11.07
C ALA A 193 -13.43 -11.37 -12.28
N GLN A 194 -14.36 -11.63 -13.22
CA GLN A 194 -14.04 -12.32 -14.47
C GLN A 194 -13.16 -11.45 -15.38
N LEU A 195 -13.52 -10.17 -15.53
CA LEU A 195 -12.80 -9.24 -16.40
C LEU A 195 -11.34 -9.02 -15.98
N VAL A 196 -10.99 -9.03 -14.69
CA VAL A 196 -9.56 -8.93 -14.28
C VAL A 196 -8.74 -10.17 -14.65
N VAL A 197 -9.37 -11.32 -14.88
CA VAL A 197 -8.72 -12.52 -15.42
C VAL A 197 -8.61 -12.40 -16.93
N ASP A 198 -9.72 -12.10 -17.62
CA ASP A 198 -9.79 -12.04 -19.09
C ASP A 198 -8.88 -10.94 -19.67
N LYS A 199 -8.80 -9.78 -19.00
CA LYS A 199 -7.93 -8.65 -19.36
C LYS A 199 -6.52 -8.79 -18.75
N LYS A 200 -6.17 -9.95 -18.18
CA LYS A 200 -4.83 -10.32 -17.67
C LYS A 200 -4.28 -9.46 -16.53
N CYS A 201 -5.12 -8.70 -15.83
CA CYS A 201 -4.70 -7.86 -14.70
C CYS A 201 -3.99 -8.69 -13.60
N ILE A 202 -4.42 -9.94 -13.41
CA ILE A 202 -3.83 -10.89 -12.45
C ILE A 202 -2.37 -11.26 -12.75
N GLU A 203 -1.89 -11.14 -14.00
CA GLU A 203 -0.48 -11.43 -14.35
C GLU A 203 0.47 -10.49 -13.59
N CYS A 204 0.03 -9.25 -13.32
CA CYS A 204 0.78 -8.29 -12.53
C CYS A 204 0.29 -8.22 -11.08
N HIS A 205 -1.03 -8.03 -10.88
CA HIS A 205 -1.59 -7.79 -9.56
C HIS A 205 -1.78 -9.05 -8.70
N GLY A 206 -1.53 -10.24 -9.25
CA GLY A 206 -1.75 -11.52 -8.58
C GLY A 206 -3.23 -11.89 -8.47
N VAL A 207 -3.50 -13.18 -8.24
CA VAL A 207 -4.87 -13.75 -8.26
C VAL A 207 -5.78 -13.19 -7.16
N THR A 208 -5.23 -12.67 -6.06
CA THR A 208 -5.97 -11.98 -5.00
C THR A 208 -5.77 -10.46 -5.00
N GLY A 209 -5.03 -9.90 -5.96
CA GLY A 209 -4.81 -8.46 -6.04
C GLY A 209 -3.76 -7.87 -5.08
N ARG A 210 -2.88 -8.68 -4.46
CA ARG A 210 -1.86 -8.16 -3.52
C ARG A 210 -0.63 -7.55 -4.19
N GLY A 211 -0.56 -7.65 -5.52
CA GLY A 211 0.60 -7.23 -6.30
C GLY A 211 1.72 -8.26 -6.29
N ASP A 212 1.37 -9.54 -6.19
CA ASP A 212 2.26 -10.71 -6.05
C ASP A 212 2.40 -11.55 -7.34
N GLY A 213 1.87 -11.08 -8.48
CA GLY A 213 1.89 -11.83 -9.76
C GLY A 213 3.27 -11.92 -10.41
N ASN A 214 3.74 -10.81 -10.99
CA ASN A 214 5.07 -10.71 -11.64
C ASN A 214 5.91 -9.56 -11.04
N ALA A 215 5.60 -9.21 -9.79
CA ALA A 215 5.91 -7.94 -9.13
C ALA A 215 7.36 -7.44 -9.26
N PHE A 216 8.32 -8.36 -9.30
CA PHE A 216 9.75 -8.07 -9.29
C PHE A 216 10.37 -7.91 -10.69
N ASN A 217 9.64 -8.32 -11.75
CA ASN A 217 10.08 -8.21 -13.14
C ASN A 217 9.61 -6.91 -13.82
N LEU A 218 8.70 -6.16 -13.20
CA LEU A 218 8.18 -4.91 -13.74
C LEU A 218 9.17 -3.76 -13.54
N LYS A 219 9.37 -2.98 -14.61
CA LYS A 219 10.17 -1.76 -14.62
C LYS A 219 9.37 -0.58 -15.14
N ASP A 220 9.67 0.61 -14.62
CA ASP A 220 9.24 1.87 -15.24
C ASP A 220 10.09 2.21 -16.47
N ASP A 221 9.67 3.21 -17.24
CA ASP A 221 10.34 3.61 -18.49
C ASP A 221 11.79 4.11 -18.28
N TRP A 222 12.18 4.38 -17.02
CA TRP A 222 13.54 4.75 -16.61
C TRP A 222 14.38 3.54 -16.15
N GLY A 223 13.81 2.33 -16.21
CA GLY A 223 14.48 1.06 -15.88
C GLY A 223 14.51 0.71 -14.39
N PHE A 224 13.88 1.52 -13.52
CA PHE A 224 13.75 1.19 -12.10
C PHE A 224 12.62 0.18 -11.89
N SER A 225 12.77 -0.70 -10.91
CA SER A 225 11.70 -1.62 -10.50
C SER A 225 10.41 -0.86 -10.17
N ILE A 226 9.23 -1.43 -10.42
CA ILE A 226 7.97 -0.84 -9.99
C ILE A 226 6.98 -1.91 -9.52
N GLN A 227 6.56 -1.77 -8.26
CA GLN A 227 5.63 -2.71 -7.64
C GLN A 227 4.16 -2.38 -8.02
N PRO A 228 3.35 -3.38 -8.41
CA PRO A 228 1.90 -3.22 -8.57
C PRO A 228 1.23 -2.76 -7.28
N ALA A 229 0.16 -1.98 -7.42
CA ALA A 229 -0.69 -1.61 -6.30
C ALA A 229 -1.35 -2.86 -5.69
N ASN A 230 -1.30 -2.95 -4.36
CA ASN A 230 -2.03 -3.94 -3.59
C ASN A 230 -3.47 -3.42 -3.39
N TRP A 231 -4.44 -4.12 -3.99
CA TRP A 231 -5.86 -3.74 -3.99
C TRP A 231 -6.52 -3.81 -2.61
N HIS A 232 -5.96 -4.57 -1.67
CA HIS A 232 -6.40 -4.62 -0.27
C HIS A 232 -6.10 -3.32 0.47
N LYS A 233 -5.08 -2.57 0.04
CA LYS A 233 -4.62 -1.31 0.63
C LYS A 233 -4.93 -0.12 -0.29
N CYS A 234 -6.21 0.17 -0.56
CA CYS A 234 -6.59 1.25 -1.48
C CYS A 234 -6.12 2.66 -1.05
N TRP A 235 -5.81 2.87 0.23
CA TRP A 235 -5.11 4.07 0.74
C TRP A 235 -3.67 4.23 0.22
N ASN A 236 -3.09 3.21 -0.40
CA ASN A 236 -1.81 3.30 -1.11
C ASN A 236 -1.98 3.53 -2.63
N PHE A 237 -3.20 3.72 -3.13
CA PHE A 237 -3.41 4.07 -4.54
C PHE A 237 -2.95 5.52 -4.80
N ARG A 238 -2.22 5.73 -5.90
CA ARG A 238 -1.67 7.04 -6.23
C ARG A 238 -2.78 7.93 -6.79
N GLY A 239 -2.87 9.17 -6.29
CA GLY A 239 -3.91 10.10 -6.71
C GLY A 239 -5.31 9.76 -6.19
N SER A 240 -5.42 9.16 -5.01
CA SER A 240 -6.67 8.93 -4.27
C SER A 240 -6.56 9.33 -2.79
N ARG A 241 -5.65 10.26 -2.45
CA ARG A 241 -5.48 10.74 -1.07
C ARG A 241 -6.79 11.34 -0.57
N GLN A 242 -7.08 11.20 0.73
CA GLN A 242 -8.31 11.64 1.41
C GLN A 242 -9.61 10.94 0.95
N ASP A 243 -9.62 10.27 -0.20
CA ASP A 243 -10.78 9.54 -0.73
C ASP A 243 -10.42 8.18 -1.34
N PRO A 244 -9.80 7.26 -0.57
CA PRO A 244 -9.23 6.03 -1.10
C PRO A 244 -10.25 4.96 -1.50
N TYR A 245 -11.47 5.02 -0.96
CA TYR A 245 -12.57 4.09 -1.27
C TYR A 245 -13.46 4.57 -2.44
N ASN A 246 -13.14 5.72 -3.04
CA ASN A 246 -13.89 6.23 -4.18
C ASN A 246 -13.48 5.53 -5.47
N VAL A 247 -14.38 4.68 -5.93
CA VAL A 247 -14.26 3.89 -7.17
C VAL A 247 -14.01 4.74 -8.43
N LYS A 248 -14.31 6.05 -8.44
CA LYS A 248 -13.93 6.97 -9.52
C LYS A 248 -12.42 7.08 -9.71
N ASN A 249 -11.63 7.04 -8.63
CA ASN A 249 -10.16 7.06 -8.71
C ASN A 249 -9.62 5.82 -9.41
N ILE A 250 -10.25 4.67 -9.16
CA ILE A 250 -9.93 3.37 -9.77
C ILE A 250 -10.33 3.40 -11.26
N PHE A 251 -11.57 3.79 -11.56
CA PHE A 251 -12.09 3.93 -12.92
C PHE A 251 -11.25 4.88 -13.79
N ARG A 252 -10.87 6.05 -13.26
CA ARG A 252 -9.95 7.01 -13.91
C ARG A 252 -8.63 6.33 -14.28
N THR A 253 -8.05 5.58 -13.34
CA THR A 253 -6.75 4.93 -13.51
C THR A 253 -6.79 3.86 -14.61
N PHE A 254 -7.84 3.03 -14.66
CA PHE A 254 -8.05 2.08 -15.76
C PHE A 254 -8.33 2.76 -17.11
N SER A 255 -9.05 3.88 -17.10
CA SER A 255 -9.39 4.61 -18.33
C SER A 255 -8.20 5.38 -18.92
N THR A 256 -7.32 5.96 -18.09
CA THR A 256 -6.21 6.82 -18.56
C THR A 256 -4.87 6.11 -18.64
N GLY A 257 -4.70 5.01 -17.90
CA GLY A 257 -3.42 4.31 -17.75
C GLY A 257 -2.40 5.11 -16.93
N ILE A 258 -1.31 4.46 -16.55
CA ILE A 258 -0.25 5.08 -15.75
C ILE A 258 0.99 5.26 -16.63
N ASN A 259 1.08 6.39 -17.33
CA ASN A 259 2.21 6.72 -18.20
C ASN A 259 3.55 6.55 -17.45
N GLY A 260 4.56 6.02 -18.15
CA GLY A 260 5.85 5.72 -17.53
C GLY A 260 5.88 4.40 -16.77
N THR A 261 4.90 3.49 -16.95
CA THR A 261 4.85 2.19 -16.28
C THR A 261 4.16 1.11 -17.14
N PRO A 262 4.31 -0.18 -16.81
CA PRO A 262 3.66 -1.29 -17.52
C PRO A 262 2.13 -1.40 -17.32
N MET A 263 1.46 -0.37 -16.79
CA MET A 263 0.02 -0.33 -16.55
C MET A 263 -0.65 0.53 -17.65
N PRO A 264 -1.19 -0.10 -18.71
CA PRO A 264 -1.74 0.62 -19.86
C PRO A 264 -3.09 1.26 -19.54
N SER A 265 -3.61 2.06 -20.47
CA SER A 265 -5.04 2.32 -20.53
C SER A 265 -5.78 1.09 -21.07
N PHE A 266 -6.97 0.85 -20.55
CA PHE A 266 -7.91 -0.15 -21.06
C PHE A 266 -9.05 0.49 -21.86
N ALA A 267 -8.98 1.80 -22.16
CA ALA A 267 -10.07 2.56 -22.78
C ALA A 267 -10.50 2.02 -24.15
N ASP A 268 -9.53 1.57 -24.95
CA ASP A 268 -9.74 1.04 -26.31
C ASP A 268 -10.12 -0.46 -26.34
N SER A 269 -9.95 -1.17 -25.21
CA SER A 269 -10.13 -2.62 -25.11
C SER A 269 -11.32 -3.04 -24.25
N THR A 270 -12.09 -2.07 -23.74
CA THR A 270 -13.29 -2.29 -22.93
C THR A 270 -14.35 -1.22 -23.16
N THR A 271 -15.60 -1.50 -22.80
CA THR A 271 -16.68 -0.49 -22.69
C THR A 271 -16.59 0.31 -21.39
N LEU A 272 -17.39 1.37 -21.28
CA LEU A 272 -17.61 2.09 -20.01
C LEU A 272 -18.17 1.19 -18.90
N GLU A 273 -19.10 0.27 -19.22
CA GLU A 273 -19.72 -0.64 -18.24
C GLU A 273 -18.67 -1.63 -17.68
N GLU A 274 -17.87 -2.25 -18.55
CA GLU A 274 -16.79 -3.15 -18.14
C GLU A 274 -15.76 -2.45 -17.24
N ARG A 275 -15.41 -1.18 -17.51
CA ARG A 275 -14.49 -0.41 -16.63
C ARG A 275 -15.08 -0.15 -15.25
N TRP A 276 -16.39 0.05 -15.15
CA TRP A 276 -17.06 0.18 -13.85
C TRP A 276 -17.14 -1.16 -13.11
N ASP A 277 -17.43 -2.26 -13.78
CA ASP A 277 -17.45 -3.59 -13.17
C ASP A 277 -16.07 -3.95 -12.60
N ILE A 278 -15.00 -3.77 -13.37
CA ILE A 278 -13.61 -3.91 -12.90
C ILE A 278 -13.35 -3.00 -11.69
N ALA A 279 -13.72 -1.72 -11.76
CA ALA A 279 -13.47 -0.77 -10.68
C ALA A 279 -14.25 -1.12 -9.39
N ASN A 280 -15.51 -1.58 -9.52
CA ASN A 280 -16.34 -2.07 -8.42
C ASN A 280 -15.74 -3.32 -7.78
N PHE A 281 -15.25 -4.28 -8.58
CA PHE A 281 -14.52 -5.45 -8.07
C PHE A 281 -13.25 -5.04 -7.31
N VAL A 282 -12.38 -4.22 -7.89
CA VAL A 282 -11.14 -3.75 -7.22
C VAL A 282 -11.45 -2.99 -5.92
N ASN A 283 -12.52 -2.19 -5.88
CA ASN A 283 -12.93 -1.48 -4.66
C ASN A 283 -13.57 -2.38 -3.59
N SER A 284 -14.09 -3.55 -4.00
CA SER A 284 -14.65 -4.55 -3.07
C SER A 284 -13.55 -5.30 -2.31
N LEU A 285 -12.36 -5.42 -2.91
CA LEU A 285 -11.16 -6.01 -2.29
C LEU A 285 -10.48 -5.10 -1.26
N CYS A 286 -10.69 -3.77 -1.30
CA CYS A 286 -10.07 -2.89 -0.31
C CYS A 286 -10.58 -3.21 1.11
N GLU A 287 -9.65 -3.32 2.05
CA GLU A 287 -9.95 -3.78 3.40
C GLU A 287 -10.92 -2.87 4.14
N ARG A 288 -11.77 -3.52 4.94
CA ARG A 288 -12.89 -2.91 5.65
C ARG A 288 -12.88 -3.32 7.12
N ASP A 289 -13.76 -2.70 7.90
CA ASP A 289 -14.08 -3.19 9.23
C ASP A 289 -14.87 -4.52 9.16
N LYS A 290 -15.17 -5.09 10.33
CA LYS A 290 -15.93 -6.36 10.45
C LYS A 290 -17.37 -6.27 9.93
N ASP A 291 -17.92 -5.06 9.79
CA ASP A 291 -19.30 -4.79 9.39
C ASP A 291 -19.39 -4.38 7.91
N GLY A 292 -18.24 -4.34 7.19
CA GLY A 292 -18.12 -4.02 5.77
C GLY A 292 -17.88 -2.54 5.44
N ASN A 293 -17.78 -1.67 6.46
CA ASN A 293 -17.57 -0.24 6.24
C ASN A 293 -16.10 0.06 5.89
N PRO A 294 -15.84 1.14 5.14
CA PRO A 294 -14.51 1.72 5.00
C PRO A 294 -13.80 1.89 6.36
N LEU A 295 -12.51 1.55 6.44
CA LEU A 295 -11.71 1.89 7.60
C LEU A 295 -11.61 3.41 7.76
N GLU A 296 -11.66 3.91 9.00
CA GLU A 296 -11.42 5.33 9.28
C GLU A 296 -9.99 5.70 8.84
N ILE A 297 -9.84 6.73 8.00
CA ILE A 297 -8.55 7.19 7.48
C ILE A 297 -8.09 8.42 8.26
N ASP A 298 -6.83 8.43 8.69
CA ASP A 298 -6.19 9.61 9.27
C ASP A 298 -5.78 10.59 8.15
N PRO A 299 -6.29 11.84 8.12
CA PRO A 299 -6.02 12.78 7.03
C PRO A 299 -4.55 13.25 6.96
N LEU A 300 -3.79 13.14 8.04
CA LEU A 300 -2.38 13.53 8.09
C LEU A 300 -1.49 12.46 7.45
N THR A 301 -1.74 11.19 7.76
CA THR A 301 -0.94 10.07 7.25
C THR A 301 -1.48 9.48 5.94
N ASP A 302 -2.78 9.64 5.67
CA ASP A 302 -3.54 8.93 4.63
C ASP A 302 -3.42 7.40 4.75
N LYS A 303 -3.50 6.93 5.99
CA LYS A 303 -3.47 5.52 6.38
C LYS A 303 -4.69 5.20 7.24
N PRO A 304 -5.07 3.92 7.40
CA PRO A 304 -6.06 3.52 8.39
C PRO A 304 -5.64 3.99 9.78
N LYS A 305 -6.57 4.61 10.50
CA LYS A 305 -6.34 5.23 11.80
C LYS A 305 -5.88 4.19 12.81
N ILE A 306 -4.74 4.47 13.42
CA ILE A 306 -4.04 3.56 14.33
C ILE A 306 -4.66 3.64 15.73
N ASN A 307 -4.87 2.48 16.35
CA ASN A 307 -5.08 2.35 17.79
C ASN A 307 -3.85 1.71 18.42
N PHE A 308 -3.17 2.43 19.31
CA PHE A 308 -1.93 1.99 19.96
C PHE A 308 -2.11 0.86 20.99
N VAL A 309 -3.31 0.30 21.15
CA VAL A 309 -3.62 -0.75 22.15
C VAL A 309 -4.01 -2.06 21.47
N VAL A 310 -3.08 -3.03 21.47
CA VAL A 310 -3.33 -4.43 21.13
C VAL A 310 -4.02 -5.10 22.31
N ARG A 311 -5.27 -5.52 22.13
CA ARG A 311 -6.04 -6.16 23.20
C ARG A 311 -5.95 -7.68 23.06
N SER A 312 -5.55 -8.38 24.11
CA SER A 312 -5.61 -9.83 24.22
C SER A 312 -6.89 -10.25 24.94
N GLY A 313 -7.70 -11.12 24.32
CA GLY A 313 -9.01 -11.54 24.83
C GLY A 313 -8.93 -12.85 25.64
N PRO A 314 -9.65 -12.99 26.77
CA PRO A 314 -9.65 -14.20 27.57
C PRO A 314 -10.41 -15.35 26.87
N VAL A 315 -9.88 -16.56 27.00
CA VAL A 315 -10.45 -17.81 26.46
C VAL A 315 -10.45 -18.89 27.57
N GLU A 316 -11.52 -19.68 27.66
CA GLU A 316 -11.54 -20.92 28.45
C GLU A 316 -11.01 -22.09 27.59
N GLY A 317 -9.95 -22.77 28.04
CA GLY A 317 -9.35 -23.92 27.34
C GLY A 317 -8.22 -23.57 26.37
N ASP A 318 -7.97 -24.47 25.42
CA ASP A 318 -6.92 -24.32 24.41
C ASP A 318 -7.30 -23.28 23.34
N ILE A 319 -6.28 -22.63 22.77
CA ILE A 319 -6.45 -21.62 21.72
C ILE A 319 -6.23 -22.29 20.36
N SER A 320 -7.22 -22.19 19.47
CA SER A 320 -7.15 -22.79 18.14
C SER A 320 -6.05 -22.17 17.28
N ASP A 321 -5.40 -23.02 16.49
CA ASP A 321 -4.42 -22.73 15.44
C ASP A 321 -5.07 -22.33 14.10
N ASP A 322 -6.40 -22.45 13.97
CA ASP A 322 -7.17 -22.01 12.81
C ASP A 322 -7.53 -20.52 12.92
N PRO A 323 -7.00 -19.63 12.07
CA PRO A 323 -7.29 -18.19 12.11
C PRO A 323 -8.75 -17.84 11.75
N ASP A 324 -9.48 -18.77 11.12
CA ASP A 324 -10.89 -18.61 10.73
C ASP A 324 -11.87 -19.14 11.80
N ASN A 325 -11.34 -19.69 12.92
CA ASN A 325 -12.14 -20.09 14.07
C ASN A 325 -12.94 -18.91 14.66
N GLU A 326 -14.15 -19.18 15.17
CA GLU A 326 -15.03 -18.18 15.77
C GLU A 326 -14.34 -17.32 16.86
N MET A 327 -13.45 -17.90 17.66
CA MET A 327 -12.69 -17.17 18.69
C MET A 327 -11.80 -16.07 18.10
N TRP A 328 -11.27 -16.29 16.89
CA TRP A 328 -10.43 -15.33 16.17
C TRP A 328 -11.25 -14.39 15.30
N THR A 329 -12.32 -14.85 14.65
CA THR A 329 -13.17 -13.96 13.81
C THR A 329 -13.94 -12.95 14.65
N ASN A 330 -14.43 -13.34 15.84
CA ASN A 330 -15.00 -12.42 16.82
C ASN A 330 -13.95 -11.49 17.48
N ARG A 331 -12.65 -11.76 17.31
CA ARG A 331 -11.58 -10.92 17.87
C ARG A 331 -11.25 -9.74 16.96
N GLU A 332 -11.39 -8.54 17.53
CA GLU A 332 -11.04 -7.28 16.86
C GLU A 332 -9.55 -7.27 16.44
N ARG A 333 -9.30 -7.05 15.14
CA ARG A 333 -7.94 -6.88 14.60
C ARG A 333 -7.44 -5.45 14.82
N ARG A 334 -6.15 -5.31 15.12
CA ARG A 334 -5.46 -4.02 15.32
C ARG A 334 -4.42 -3.82 14.24
N ILE A 335 -4.44 -2.65 13.58
CA ILE A 335 -3.38 -2.27 12.66
C ILE A 335 -2.20 -1.70 13.45
N VAL A 336 -1.03 -2.29 13.25
CA VAL A 336 0.26 -1.77 13.69
C VAL A 336 0.93 -1.20 12.46
N ALA A 337 1.21 0.10 12.45
CA ALA A 337 1.97 0.73 11.39
C ALA A 337 3.46 0.48 11.59
N LEU A 338 4.14 0.23 10.48
CA LEU A 338 5.56 -0.08 10.41
C LEU A 338 6.24 0.92 9.49
N GLY A 339 7.43 1.38 9.88
CA GLY A 339 8.28 2.25 9.06
C GLY A 339 9.67 1.65 8.95
N GLY A 340 10.36 1.91 7.84
CA GLY A 340 11.75 1.50 7.69
C GLY A 340 12.64 2.12 8.78
N GLN A 341 13.53 1.32 9.36
CA GLN A 341 14.46 1.80 10.39
C GLN A 341 15.47 2.77 9.74
N ILE A 342 15.41 4.06 10.11
CA ILE A 342 16.29 5.11 9.58
C ILE A 342 17.19 5.82 10.62
N THR A 343 17.21 5.35 11.87
CA THR A 343 17.99 5.92 12.98
C THR A 343 19.42 5.36 13.10
N HIS A 344 19.64 4.08 12.79
CA HIS A 344 20.95 3.42 12.88
C HIS A 344 21.25 2.58 11.63
N LYS A 345 22.51 2.48 11.22
CA LYS A 345 22.92 1.70 10.04
C LYS A 345 22.91 0.19 10.32
N PRO A 346 22.75 -0.67 9.29
CA PRO A 346 22.23 -0.37 7.95
C PRO A 346 20.77 0.08 7.99
N ARG A 347 20.46 1.24 7.38
CA ARG A 347 19.11 1.82 7.40
C ARG A 347 18.24 1.23 6.29
N ASN A 348 16.97 0.97 6.60
CA ASN A 348 15.97 0.61 5.62
C ASN A 348 15.23 1.87 5.12
N PHE A 349 15.73 2.45 4.03
CA PHE A 349 15.04 3.54 3.33
C PHE A 349 13.91 3.06 2.39
N VAL A 350 13.82 1.76 2.16
CA VAL A 350 12.93 1.13 1.18
C VAL A 350 12.15 0.04 1.88
N THR A 351 11.28 0.45 2.81
CA THR A 351 10.35 -0.49 3.43
C THR A 351 9.26 -0.91 2.43
N ARG A 352 8.94 -2.20 2.43
CA ARG A 352 7.83 -2.80 1.66
C ARG A 352 6.69 -3.29 2.56
N ILE A 353 6.99 -3.55 3.83
CA ILE A 353 6.04 -3.94 4.87
C ILE A 353 5.74 -2.69 5.72
N ASP A 354 4.66 -1.99 5.37
CA ASP A 354 4.23 -0.70 5.97
C ASP A 354 3.19 -0.85 7.10
N ASP A 355 2.60 -2.03 7.27
CA ASP A 355 1.71 -2.37 8.37
C ASP A 355 1.62 -3.89 8.60
N VAL A 356 1.12 -4.27 9.79
CA VAL A 356 0.74 -5.63 10.16
C VAL A 356 -0.57 -5.61 10.95
N TRP A 357 -1.45 -6.56 10.69
CA TRP A 357 -2.64 -6.82 11.50
C TRP A 357 -2.30 -7.76 12.64
N VAL A 358 -2.73 -7.39 13.85
CA VAL A 358 -2.54 -8.16 15.07
C VAL A 358 -3.89 -8.50 15.69
N LYS A 359 -4.11 -9.78 16.01
CA LYS A 359 -5.12 -10.25 16.99
C LYS A 359 -4.38 -10.93 18.14
N SER A 360 -4.97 -10.93 19.32
CA SER A 360 -4.42 -11.67 20.46
C SER A 360 -5.52 -12.27 21.33
N LEU A 361 -5.25 -13.48 21.83
CA LEU A 361 -6.06 -14.24 22.78
C LEU A 361 -5.15 -14.82 23.86
N TYR A 362 -5.68 -15.06 25.05
CA TYR A 362 -4.94 -15.66 26.16
C TYR A 362 -5.83 -16.58 27.01
N ASN A 363 -5.21 -17.59 27.61
CA ASN A 363 -5.83 -18.44 28.63
C ASN A 363 -5.04 -18.34 29.95
N ASN A 364 -5.22 -19.27 30.89
CA ASN A 364 -4.54 -19.21 32.18
C ASN A 364 -3.00 -19.24 32.05
N ASP A 365 -2.49 -19.98 31.08
CA ASP A 365 -1.09 -20.39 31.01
C ASP A 365 -0.35 -19.72 29.85
N ASN A 366 -1.04 -19.43 28.74
CA ASN A 366 -0.47 -18.97 27.48
C ASN A 366 -1.13 -17.70 26.95
N ILE A 367 -0.38 -16.97 26.12
CA ILE A 367 -0.88 -15.93 25.22
C ILE A 367 -0.50 -16.28 23.78
N VAL A 368 -1.44 -16.11 22.86
CA VAL A 368 -1.25 -16.30 21.42
C VAL A 368 -1.42 -14.97 20.71
N PHE A 369 -0.49 -14.66 19.82
CA PHE A 369 -0.59 -13.56 18.87
C PHE A 369 -0.76 -14.11 17.47
N LEU A 370 -1.76 -13.59 16.74
CA LEU A 370 -2.00 -13.85 15.34
C LEU A 370 -1.61 -12.59 14.56
N PHE A 371 -0.64 -12.73 13.67
CA PHE A 371 -0.08 -11.69 12.82
C PHE A 371 -0.43 -11.96 11.35
N GLN A 372 -0.84 -10.92 10.62
CA GLN A 372 -1.01 -10.96 9.17
C GLN A 372 -0.46 -9.70 8.52
N TRP A 373 0.51 -9.85 7.62
CA TRP A 373 1.05 -8.76 6.80
C TRP A 373 1.13 -9.17 5.34
N ASP A 374 1.05 -8.18 4.46
CA ASP A 374 1.21 -8.41 3.03
C ASP A 374 2.69 -8.39 2.66
N ASP A 375 3.18 -9.53 2.16
CA ASP A 375 4.51 -9.69 1.57
C ASP A 375 4.34 -10.37 0.21
N ARG A 376 4.86 -9.74 -0.83
CA ARG A 376 4.74 -10.23 -2.22
C ARG A 376 5.57 -11.47 -2.48
N THR A 377 6.45 -11.82 -1.55
CA THR A 377 7.39 -12.93 -1.62
C THR A 377 7.19 -13.88 -0.45
N LYS A 378 7.53 -15.15 -0.68
CA LYS A 378 7.88 -16.08 0.38
C LYS A 378 9.40 -16.25 0.36
N SER A 379 10.11 -15.37 1.06
CA SER A 379 11.57 -15.40 1.08
C SER A 379 12.03 -16.42 2.13
N VAL A 380 12.67 -17.48 1.67
CA VAL A 380 13.42 -18.42 2.53
C VAL A 380 14.83 -18.47 1.94
N ALA A 381 15.86 -18.31 2.77
CA ALA A 381 17.23 -18.33 2.29
C ALA A 381 17.58 -19.72 1.71
N GLU A 382 18.15 -19.77 0.50
CA GLU A 382 18.57 -21.03 -0.14
C GLU A 382 19.70 -21.73 0.62
N GLU A 383 20.56 -20.93 1.26
CA GLU A 383 21.66 -21.36 2.10
C GLU A 383 21.46 -20.82 3.51
N LYS A 384 21.82 -21.60 4.54
CA LYS A 384 21.86 -21.11 5.92
C LYS A 384 22.80 -19.88 5.99
N PRO A 385 22.39 -18.78 6.67
CA PRO A 385 23.27 -17.64 6.87
C PRO A 385 24.61 -18.01 7.51
N GLU A 386 25.65 -17.22 7.18
CA GLU A 386 27.02 -17.40 7.70
C GLU A 386 27.20 -16.89 9.13
N TRP A 387 26.20 -16.18 9.67
CA TRP A 387 26.16 -15.59 11.01
C TRP A 387 25.25 -16.40 11.94
N ASP A 388 25.48 -16.25 13.24
CA ASP A 388 24.62 -16.84 14.27
C ASP A 388 23.26 -16.12 14.36
N PRO A 389 22.13 -16.81 14.64
CA PRO A 389 20.81 -16.16 14.78
C PRO A 389 20.75 -15.00 15.81
N THR A 390 21.69 -14.96 16.75
CA THR A 390 21.89 -13.84 17.69
C THR A 390 22.48 -12.57 17.07
N GLU A 391 23.27 -12.68 16.00
CA GLU A 391 23.99 -11.56 15.40
C GLU A 391 23.03 -10.60 14.67
N VAL A 392 23.08 -9.32 15.05
CA VAL A 392 22.30 -8.24 14.43
C VAL A 392 23.17 -7.23 13.69
N ASN A 393 24.48 -7.21 14.00
CA ASN A 393 25.49 -6.33 13.44
C ASN A 393 26.11 -6.88 12.14
N LEU A 394 25.27 -7.18 11.15
CA LEU A 394 25.62 -7.97 9.96
C LEU A 394 26.50 -7.27 8.89
N ASP A 395 27.19 -6.19 9.27
CA ASP A 395 28.07 -5.42 8.38
C ASP A 395 29.19 -6.31 7.82
N THR A 396 29.79 -7.21 8.61
CA THR A 396 30.84 -8.14 8.18
C THR A 396 30.39 -9.09 7.07
N TYR A 397 29.14 -9.53 7.09
CA TYR A 397 28.51 -10.45 6.13
C TYR A 397 27.91 -9.74 4.90
N GLY A 398 28.22 -8.46 4.71
CA GLY A 398 27.82 -7.69 3.52
C GLY A 398 26.46 -7.00 3.61
N VAL A 399 25.73 -7.13 4.72
CA VAL A 399 24.48 -6.40 4.96
C VAL A 399 24.81 -4.94 5.37
N LYS A 400 25.31 -4.16 4.41
CA LYS A 400 25.78 -2.78 4.61
C LYS A 400 24.83 -1.78 4.00
N GLU A 401 24.79 -0.58 4.59
CA GLU A 401 24.18 0.58 3.93
C GLU A 401 24.98 0.97 2.68
N GLN A 402 24.32 0.95 1.52
CA GLN A 402 24.91 1.45 0.28
C GLN A 402 25.11 2.97 0.34
N ALA A 403 26.20 3.46 -0.24
CA ALA A 403 26.41 4.89 -0.41
C ALA A 403 25.34 5.48 -1.35
N PRO A 404 24.79 6.68 -1.07
CA PRO A 404 23.90 7.36 -2.01
C PRO A 404 24.66 7.68 -3.31
N LYS A 405 24.06 7.33 -4.45
CA LYS A 405 24.62 7.52 -5.79
C LYS A 405 23.49 7.91 -6.73
N THR A 406 23.37 9.19 -7.02
CA THR A 406 22.12 9.71 -7.61
C THR A 406 22.07 9.55 -9.11
N GLY A 407 21.01 8.89 -9.60
CA GLY A 407 20.77 8.67 -11.03
C GLY A 407 21.61 7.55 -11.66
N GLU A 408 22.46 6.87 -10.89
CA GLU A 408 23.33 5.79 -11.40
C GLU A 408 22.72 4.38 -11.23
N PRO A 409 23.13 3.40 -12.07
CA PRO A 409 22.80 1.98 -11.90
C PRO A 409 23.21 1.35 -10.55
N GLY A 410 24.00 2.04 -9.74
CA GLY A 410 24.41 1.63 -8.38
C GLY A 410 23.67 2.37 -7.25
N SER A 411 22.55 3.03 -7.52
CA SER A 411 21.72 3.66 -6.48
C SER A 411 20.97 2.63 -5.63
N ILE A 412 20.62 3.00 -4.38
CA ILE A 412 19.77 2.20 -3.48
C ILE A 412 18.45 1.80 -4.16
N ALA A 413 17.90 2.67 -5.03
CA ALA A 413 16.71 2.41 -5.81
C ALA A 413 16.92 1.44 -6.99
N ALA A 414 18.10 1.43 -7.61
CA ALA A 414 18.46 0.52 -8.71
C ALA A 414 18.85 -0.89 -8.23
N ALA A 415 19.38 -1.02 -7.01
CA ALA A 415 19.73 -2.31 -6.40
C ALA A 415 18.50 -3.13 -5.92
N GLN A 416 17.29 -2.56 -5.95
CA GLN A 416 16.08 -3.25 -5.50
C GLN A 416 15.73 -4.46 -6.39
N ASN A 417 15.28 -5.54 -5.75
CA ASN A 417 15.09 -6.88 -6.32
C ASN A 417 16.42 -7.60 -6.72
N ASN A 418 17.58 -6.97 -6.54
CA ASN A 418 18.90 -7.55 -6.85
C ASN A 418 19.75 -7.83 -5.59
N TYR A 419 19.12 -7.91 -4.41
CA TYR A 419 19.78 -8.26 -3.16
C TYR A 419 19.90 -9.78 -3.01
N ARG A 420 20.87 -10.26 -2.21
CA ARG A 420 20.84 -11.62 -1.64
C ARG A 420 19.52 -11.75 -0.87
N ALA A 421 18.70 -12.73 -1.20
CA ALA A 421 17.48 -12.99 -0.47
C ALA A 421 17.82 -13.63 0.89
N PHE A 422 17.13 -13.18 1.93
CA PHE A 422 17.18 -13.76 3.27
C PHE A 422 15.83 -14.39 3.62
N ASN A 423 15.69 -14.94 4.82
CA ASN A 423 14.39 -15.30 5.36
C ASN A 423 13.52 -14.04 5.53
N ASP A 424 12.24 -14.11 5.18
CA ASP A 424 11.27 -13.19 5.79
C ASP A 424 11.25 -13.45 7.29
N ALA A 425 11.12 -12.41 8.10
CA ALA A 425 11.10 -12.55 9.55
C ALA A 425 10.10 -11.60 10.19
N PHE A 426 9.62 -11.97 11.35
CA PHE A 426 8.76 -11.13 12.18
C PHE A 426 9.17 -11.28 13.64
N ALA A 427 9.32 -10.15 14.34
CA ALA A 427 9.63 -10.15 15.76
C ALA A 427 8.77 -9.16 16.54
N PHE A 428 8.59 -9.45 17.82
CA PHE A 428 7.89 -8.57 18.74
C PHE A 428 8.57 -8.61 20.10
N GLN A 429 8.71 -7.43 20.72
CA GLN A 429 9.40 -7.27 21.99
C GLN A 429 8.55 -6.62 23.06
N PHE A 430 8.87 -6.93 24.32
CA PHE A 430 8.30 -6.33 25.53
C PHE A 430 9.44 -5.99 26.50
N PRO A 431 9.34 -4.94 27.34
CA PRO A 431 10.30 -4.73 28.41
C PRO A 431 10.24 -5.87 29.43
N ILE A 432 11.41 -6.37 29.83
CA ILE A 432 11.54 -7.19 31.03
C ILE A 432 11.28 -6.27 32.24
N LYS A 433 10.62 -6.80 33.29
CA LYS A 433 10.18 -6.01 34.46
C LYS A 433 9.46 -4.69 34.11
N TRP A 434 8.58 -4.70 33.10
CA TRP A 434 7.89 -3.49 32.65
C TRP A 434 7.07 -2.80 33.77
N GLN A 435 6.70 -3.52 34.83
CA GLN A 435 6.05 -3.00 36.04
C GLN A 435 6.93 -2.02 36.84
N GLU A 436 8.26 -2.15 36.75
CA GLU A 436 9.23 -1.32 37.48
C GLU A 436 9.69 -0.09 36.68
N LEU A 437 9.26 0.06 35.43
CA LEU A 437 9.57 1.23 34.61
C LEU A 437 8.97 2.49 35.26
N PRO A 438 9.80 3.49 35.64
CA PRO A 438 9.29 4.71 36.26
C PRO A 438 8.50 5.52 35.22
N PRO A 439 7.21 5.81 35.39
CA PRO A 439 6.43 6.54 34.38
C PRO A 439 7.03 7.94 34.11
N PRO A 440 7.16 8.38 32.83
CA PRO A 440 6.68 7.77 31.59
C PRO A 440 7.77 6.98 30.82
N ALA A 441 8.82 6.51 31.49
CA ALA A 441 9.96 5.86 30.86
C ALA A 441 9.57 4.57 30.12
N LYS A 442 10.28 4.31 29.03
CA LYS A 442 10.23 3.09 28.22
C LYS A 442 11.68 2.69 27.94
N PRO A 443 11.98 1.40 27.71
CA PRO A 443 13.27 1.00 27.14
C PRO A 443 13.48 1.64 25.77
N ARG A 444 14.68 1.51 25.18
CA ARG A 444 14.85 1.80 23.75
C ARG A 444 13.92 0.91 22.92
N TYR A 445 13.25 1.51 21.93
CA TYR A 445 12.36 0.79 21.02
C TYR A 445 13.11 -0.21 20.12
N LEU A 446 14.39 0.06 19.83
CA LEU A 446 15.32 -0.90 19.25
C LEU A 446 15.99 -1.68 20.39
N TRP A 447 15.42 -2.83 20.72
CA TRP A 447 16.05 -3.90 21.51
C TRP A 447 16.60 -3.51 22.89
N GLY A 448 16.02 -2.49 23.53
CA GLY A 448 16.30 -2.15 24.91
C GLY A 448 17.65 -1.50 25.19
N ASP A 449 18.03 -1.51 26.45
CA ASP A 449 19.37 -1.14 26.92
C ASP A 449 19.72 -1.92 28.19
N ASN A 450 20.99 -1.92 28.61
CA ASN A 450 21.46 -2.61 29.84
C ASN A 450 20.70 -2.27 31.13
N LYS A 451 19.99 -1.13 31.20
CA LYS A 451 19.18 -0.75 32.36
C LYS A 451 17.74 -1.26 32.24
N TYR A 452 17.22 -1.29 31.02
CA TYR A 452 15.86 -1.73 30.69
C TYR A 452 15.92 -2.74 29.53
N PRO A 453 16.34 -4.00 29.81
CA PRO A 453 16.43 -5.03 28.80
C PRO A 453 15.03 -5.48 28.34
N VAL A 454 14.97 -6.10 27.16
CA VAL A 454 13.71 -6.52 26.53
C VAL A 454 13.69 -8.01 26.24
N ASP A 455 12.49 -8.58 26.33
CA ASP A 455 12.16 -9.93 25.91
C ASP A 455 11.64 -9.87 24.48
N ILE A 456 12.37 -10.49 23.56
CA ILE A 456 12.11 -10.50 22.11
C ILE A 456 11.73 -11.92 21.71
N VAL A 457 10.63 -12.07 20.99
CA VAL A 457 10.31 -13.30 20.26
C VAL A 457 10.47 -13.00 18.77
N LYS A 458 11.30 -13.79 18.08
CA LYS A 458 11.57 -13.66 16.64
C LYS A 458 11.22 -14.98 15.94
N TRP A 459 10.48 -14.89 14.85
CA TRP A 459 10.18 -15.97 13.92
C TRP A 459 10.82 -15.69 12.57
N GLU A 460 11.25 -16.75 11.87
CA GLU A 460 11.79 -16.69 10.51
C GLU A 460 11.10 -17.68 9.55
N ALA A 461 11.11 -17.37 8.26
CA ALA A 461 10.38 -18.08 7.21
C ALA A 461 10.80 -19.56 6.97
N ASP A 462 11.95 -19.98 7.52
CA ASP A 462 12.36 -21.39 7.59
C ASP A 462 11.57 -22.20 8.63
N GLY A 463 10.75 -21.54 9.45
CA GLY A 463 9.91 -22.13 10.48
C GLY A 463 10.47 -22.00 11.89
N THR A 464 11.69 -21.47 12.05
CA THR A 464 12.29 -21.25 13.38
C THR A 464 11.54 -20.18 14.16
N VAL A 465 11.46 -20.37 15.49
CA VAL A 465 11.04 -19.33 16.43
C VAL A 465 11.93 -19.38 17.65
N ARG A 466 12.46 -18.24 18.07
CA ARG A 466 13.46 -18.11 19.13
C ARG A 466 13.12 -16.98 20.08
N SER A 467 13.58 -17.09 21.32
CA SER A 467 13.52 -16.03 22.32
C SER A 467 14.90 -15.45 22.57
N PHE A 468 14.94 -14.14 22.67
CA PHE A 468 16.16 -13.38 22.83
C PHE A 468 15.99 -12.31 23.89
N LYS A 469 17.04 -12.09 24.69
CA LYS A 469 17.19 -10.93 25.55
C LYS A 469 17.93 -9.85 24.78
N GLY A 470 17.29 -8.69 24.64
CA GLY A 470 17.85 -7.50 24.01
C GLY A 470 18.37 -6.51 25.05
N THR A 471 19.61 -6.05 24.85
CA THR A 471 20.33 -5.12 25.73
C THR A 471 20.88 -3.90 24.99
N GLY A 472 20.56 -3.74 23.70
CA GLY A 472 21.00 -2.64 22.85
C GLY A 472 20.69 -2.86 21.37
N TRP A 473 20.82 -1.80 20.57
CA TRP A 473 20.71 -1.82 19.10
C TRP A 473 22.06 -2.15 18.42
N ASP A 474 23.13 -2.10 19.21
CA ASP A 474 24.54 -2.30 18.87
C ASP A 474 25.13 -3.55 19.53
N GLN A 475 24.38 -4.20 20.43
CA GLN A 475 24.70 -5.50 21.00
C GLN A 475 23.97 -6.59 20.20
N ASP A 476 24.63 -7.72 20.01
CA ASP A 476 23.96 -8.93 19.51
C ASP A 476 23.06 -9.52 20.61
N PHE A 477 22.10 -10.35 20.22
CA PHE A 477 21.12 -10.89 21.14
C PHE A 477 21.71 -11.97 22.07
N GLU A 478 21.19 -12.06 23.28
CA GLU A 478 21.44 -13.23 24.15
C GLU A 478 20.30 -14.24 23.90
N GLU A 479 20.62 -15.40 23.32
CA GLU A 479 19.65 -16.50 23.11
C GLU A 479 19.20 -17.11 24.45
N ARG A 480 17.94 -17.56 24.51
CA ARG A 480 17.35 -18.22 25.68
C ARG A 480 16.94 -19.66 25.36
N ASP A 481 17.82 -20.59 25.71
CA ASP A 481 17.71 -22.03 25.44
C ASP A 481 16.38 -22.66 25.93
N ASP A 482 15.82 -22.16 27.04
CA ASP A 482 14.60 -22.72 27.65
C ASP A 482 13.31 -22.34 26.91
N PHE A 483 13.36 -21.38 26.00
CA PHE A 483 12.18 -20.88 25.30
C PHE A 483 11.93 -21.59 23.96
N GLU A 484 12.91 -22.28 23.37
CA GLU A 484 12.64 -23.13 22.18
C GLU A 484 11.64 -24.26 22.52
N GLU A 485 11.64 -24.79 23.76
CA GLU A 485 10.66 -25.79 24.20
C GLU A 485 9.29 -25.20 24.56
N LYS A 486 9.25 -23.93 24.99
CA LYS A 486 8.04 -23.25 25.51
C LYS A 486 7.29 -22.46 24.44
N LEU A 487 7.98 -21.93 23.43
CA LEU A 487 7.39 -21.25 22.29
C LEU A 487 6.80 -22.27 21.32
N LYS A 488 5.64 -21.93 20.73
CA LYS A 488 5.05 -22.74 19.66
C LYS A 488 4.58 -21.87 18.52
N VAL A 489 5.06 -22.17 17.31
CA VAL A 489 4.42 -21.73 16.08
C VAL A 489 3.18 -22.61 15.89
N LEU A 490 2.00 -22.06 16.15
CA LEU A 490 0.73 -22.76 15.91
C LEU A 490 0.41 -22.80 14.42
N LYS A 491 0.75 -21.72 13.70
CA LYS A 491 0.57 -21.61 12.26
C LYS A 491 1.64 -20.71 11.67
N SER A 492 2.20 -21.10 10.52
CA SER A 492 3.01 -20.24 9.66
C SER A 492 2.70 -20.60 8.21
N GLU A 493 2.02 -19.70 7.51
CA GLU A 493 1.57 -19.90 6.13
C GLU A 493 1.75 -18.62 5.32
N TRP A 494 2.47 -18.70 4.20
CA TRP A 494 2.42 -17.68 3.15
C TRP A 494 1.46 -18.14 2.06
N LYS A 495 0.53 -17.27 1.67
CA LYS A 495 -0.48 -17.58 0.64
C LYS A 495 -0.91 -16.32 -0.09
N ASN A 496 -0.69 -16.29 -1.41
CA ASN A 496 -1.12 -15.23 -2.32
C ASN A 496 -0.78 -13.82 -1.80
N GLY A 497 0.51 -13.57 -1.55
CA GLY A 497 1.02 -12.26 -1.16
C GLY A 497 0.78 -11.85 0.30
N ARG A 498 0.44 -12.80 1.20
CA ARG A 498 0.18 -12.54 2.63
C ARG A 498 0.76 -13.66 3.50
N TRP A 499 1.50 -13.28 4.53
CA TRP A 499 1.86 -14.17 5.64
C TRP A 499 0.74 -14.22 6.68
N THR A 500 0.50 -15.39 7.27
CA THR A 500 -0.28 -15.59 8.50
C THR A 500 0.59 -16.38 9.47
N LEU A 501 0.92 -15.74 10.60
CA LEU A 501 1.78 -16.28 11.64
C LEU A 501 1.03 -16.29 12.98
N MET A 502 1.05 -17.42 13.68
CA MET A 502 0.47 -17.56 15.01
C MET A 502 1.52 -18.09 15.97
N VAL A 503 1.92 -17.27 16.94
CA VAL A 503 2.94 -17.61 17.94
C VAL A 503 2.30 -17.66 19.31
N GLN A 504 2.43 -18.80 19.97
CA GLN A 504 2.11 -19.01 21.38
C GLN A 504 3.36 -18.85 22.24
N ARG A 505 3.23 -18.16 23.37
CA ARG A 505 4.23 -18.14 24.45
C ARG A 505 3.56 -18.28 25.82
N PRO A 506 4.27 -18.72 26.87
CA PRO A 506 3.80 -18.67 28.25
C PRO A 506 3.35 -17.26 28.63
N ARG A 507 2.37 -17.14 29.52
CA ARG A 507 1.84 -15.85 30.00
C ARG A 507 2.69 -15.29 31.16
N LYS A 508 3.32 -16.17 31.92
CA LYS A 508 4.23 -15.90 33.06
C LYS A 508 5.33 -16.96 33.05
N ASP A 509 6.53 -16.58 33.44
CA ASP A 509 7.70 -17.47 33.52
C ASP A 509 8.61 -17.01 34.68
N ASP A 510 9.93 -16.92 34.56
CA ASP A 510 10.74 -16.11 35.48
C ASP A 510 10.50 -14.60 35.26
N TYR A 511 10.24 -13.86 36.34
CA TYR A 511 10.02 -12.40 36.27
C TYR A 511 11.32 -11.61 36.06
N GLU A 512 12.46 -12.18 36.45
CA GLU A 512 13.77 -11.55 36.30
C GLU A 512 14.24 -11.56 34.83
N GLU A 513 13.80 -12.55 34.05
CA GLU A 513 14.29 -12.80 32.69
C GLU A 513 13.23 -12.59 31.58
N TYR A 514 11.93 -12.69 31.85
CA TYR A 514 10.87 -12.68 30.82
C TYR A 514 9.78 -11.63 31.05
N ALA A 515 9.10 -11.23 29.97
CA ALA A 515 7.95 -10.35 30.06
C ALA A 515 6.71 -11.09 30.60
N TYR A 516 6.17 -10.56 31.71
CA TYR A 516 4.95 -11.05 32.37
C TYR A 516 3.67 -10.42 31.82
N PHE A 517 2.62 -11.22 31.64
CA PHE A 517 1.33 -10.76 31.12
C PHE A 517 0.24 -10.83 32.20
N GLU A 518 0.04 -9.69 32.87
CA GLU A 518 -1.00 -9.48 33.88
C GLU A 518 -2.26 -8.84 33.26
N ALA A 519 -3.44 -9.30 33.69
CA ALA A 519 -4.71 -8.77 33.23
C ALA A 519 -4.94 -7.32 33.68
N GLY A 520 -5.52 -6.50 32.81
CA GLY A 520 -5.83 -5.09 33.08
C GLY A 520 -4.63 -4.14 33.07
N LYS A 521 -3.44 -4.59 32.67
CA LYS A 521 -2.21 -3.78 32.62
C LYS A 521 -1.77 -3.48 31.19
N TYR A 522 -1.17 -2.31 30.97
CA TYR A 522 -0.63 -1.88 29.68
C TYR A 522 0.86 -2.21 29.58
N ILE A 523 1.19 -3.20 28.78
CA ILE A 523 2.54 -3.72 28.58
C ILE A 523 3.11 -3.07 27.32
N PRO A 524 4.20 -2.28 27.37
CA PRO A 524 4.78 -1.70 26.15
C PRO A 524 5.18 -2.79 25.15
N THR A 525 4.91 -2.57 23.87
CA THR A 525 5.20 -3.53 22.79
C THR A 525 5.78 -2.82 21.58
N VAL A 526 6.77 -3.42 20.92
CA VAL A 526 7.28 -2.97 19.62
C VAL A 526 7.34 -4.18 18.68
N PHE A 527 7.03 -3.95 17.40
CA PHE A 527 6.98 -4.97 16.36
C PHE A 527 8.02 -4.66 15.27
N PHE A 528 8.55 -5.72 14.65
CA PHE A 528 9.57 -5.67 13.62
C PHE A 528 9.23 -6.66 12.50
N ALA A 529 9.54 -6.31 11.25
CA ALA A 529 9.34 -7.17 10.09
C ALA A 529 10.48 -7.02 9.08
N TRP A 530 10.89 -8.12 8.47
CA TRP A 530 11.93 -8.18 7.45
C TRP A 530 11.32 -8.77 6.17
N ASP A 531 11.41 -8.04 5.05
CA ASP A 531 11.18 -8.56 3.69
C ASP A 531 12.50 -9.14 3.19
N GLY A 532 12.62 -10.47 3.21
CA GLY A 532 13.87 -11.15 2.89
C GLY A 532 14.32 -10.91 1.45
N HIS A 533 13.38 -10.75 0.51
CA HIS A 533 13.65 -10.46 -0.90
C HIS A 533 14.05 -8.99 -1.15
N ASN A 534 13.71 -8.07 -0.25
CA ASN A 534 14.29 -6.73 -0.18
C ASN A 534 15.73 -6.74 0.35
N GLY A 535 16.25 -7.90 0.76
CA GLY A 535 17.55 -8.04 1.43
C GLY A 535 17.54 -7.42 2.83
N ASP A 536 16.39 -7.44 3.52
CA ASP A 536 16.30 -6.99 4.90
C ASP A 536 16.85 -8.09 5.82
N ALA A 537 17.82 -7.75 6.66
CA ALA A 537 18.42 -8.64 7.65
C ALA A 537 19.05 -7.82 8.80
N GLY A 538 19.15 -8.40 10.00
CA GLY A 538 19.68 -7.73 11.18
C GLY A 538 18.96 -6.40 11.44
N ARG A 539 19.71 -5.30 11.53
CA ARG A 539 19.17 -3.95 11.77
C ARG A 539 18.43 -3.31 10.59
N LYS A 540 18.57 -3.84 9.37
CA LYS A 540 17.81 -3.35 8.19
C LYS A 540 16.45 -4.05 8.16
N MET A 541 15.42 -3.36 8.64
CA MET A 541 14.05 -3.88 8.75
C MET A 541 12.99 -2.76 8.80
N SER A 542 11.72 -3.16 8.84
CA SER A 542 10.59 -2.36 9.28
C SER A 542 10.41 -2.45 10.80
N VAL A 543 10.05 -1.34 11.46
CA VAL A 543 9.85 -1.21 12.91
C VAL A 543 8.63 -0.35 13.25
N SER A 544 7.90 -0.72 14.31
CA SER A 544 6.77 0.06 14.83
C SER A 544 7.19 1.17 15.79
N ALA A 545 6.30 2.13 16.04
CA ALA A 545 6.34 2.92 17.28
C ALA A 545 6.05 2.04 18.51
N PHE A 546 6.06 2.61 19.72
CA PHE A 546 5.55 1.89 20.91
C PHE A 546 4.03 1.75 20.87
N TYR A 547 3.57 0.50 20.87
CA TYR A 547 2.20 0.09 21.18
C TYR A 547 2.12 -0.38 22.63
N TYR A 548 0.93 -0.77 23.06
CA TYR A 548 0.68 -1.45 24.33
C TYR A 548 -0.14 -2.72 24.10
N THR A 549 0.33 -3.84 24.62
CA THR A 549 -0.50 -5.04 24.78
C THR A 549 -1.23 -4.97 26.12
N ILE A 550 -2.54 -5.25 26.15
CA ILE A 550 -3.33 -5.38 27.38
C ILE A 550 -4.14 -6.68 27.34
N LEU A 551 -4.07 -7.45 28.42
CA LEU A 551 -4.97 -8.59 28.62
C LEU A 551 -6.28 -8.04 29.20
N GLU A 552 -7.37 -8.18 28.45
CA GLU A 552 -8.71 -7.79 28.95
C GLU A 552 -9.09 -8.74 30.10
N PRO A 553 -9.42 -8.23 31.30
CA PRO A 553 -9.77 -9.10 32.43
C PRO A 553 -11.02 -9.94 32.09
N PRO A 554 -11.06 -11.21 32.53
CA PRO A 554 -12.23 -12.05 32.30
C PRO A 554 -13.46 -11.42 32.96
N ILE A 555 -14.59 -11.40 32.24
CA ILE A 555 -15.84 -10.90 32.76
C ILE A 555 -16.32 -11.89 33.85
N PRO A 556 -16.53 -11.45 35.10
CA PRO A 556 -16.97 -12.33 36.18
C PRO A 556 -18.30 -13.03 35.83
N LYS A 557 -18.46 -14.31 36.19
CA LYS A 557 -19.68 -15.08 35.85
C LYS A 557 -20.92 -14.46 36.49
N GLU A 558 -20.73 -13.81 37.63
CA GLU A 558 -21.68 -12.97 38.37
C GLU A 558 -22.31 -11.87 37.49
N THR A 559 -21.54 -11.26 36.57
CA THR A 559 -22.02 -10.20 35.68
C THR A 559 -23.07 -10.70 34.69
N TYR A 560 -23.04 -11.98 34.31
CA TYR A 560 -24.08 -12.60 33.48
C TYR A 560 -25.24 -13.15 34.33
N ILE A 561 -24.94 -13.66 35.53
CA ILE A 561 -25.93 -14.30 36.41
C ILE A 561 -26.86 -13.27 37.07
N TYR A 562 -26.34 -12.16 37.60
CA TYR A 562 -27.15 -11.21 38.35
C TYR A 562 -28.27 -10.54 37.53
N PRO A 563 -28.08 -10.10 36.27
CA PRO A 563 -29.19 -9.57 35.46
C PRO A 563 -30.31 -10.59 35.24
N VAL A 564 -29.97 -11.87 35.05
CA VAL A 564 -30.95 -12.96 34.87
C VAL A 564 -31.70 -13.23 36.18
N LEU A 565 -31.00 -13.29 37.32
CA LEU A 565 -31.63 -13.47 38.64
C LEU A 565 -32.53 -12.28 39.02
N ILE A 566 -32.11 -11.05 38.71
CA ILE A 566 -32.92 -9.84 38.92
C ILE A 566 -34.16 -9.89 38.03
N GLY A 567 -34.02 -10.23 36.74
CA GLY A 567 -35.14 -10.37 35.81
C GLY A 567 -36.16 -11.42 36.26
N LEU A 568 -35.69 -12.61 36.66
CA LEU A 568 -36.54 -13.66 37.24
C LEU A 568 -37.22 -13.19 38.54
N GLY A 569 -36.49 -12.48 39.41
CA GLY A 569 -37.03 -11.89 40.64
C GLY A 569 -38.16 -10.88 40.36
N VAL A 570 -37.99 -10.02 39.36
CA VAL A 570 -39.03 -9.08 38.91
C VAL A 570 -40.26 -9.84 38.39
N VAL A 571 -40.09 -10.83 37.51
CA VAL A 571 -41.20 -11.63 36.97
C VAL A 571 -41.97 -12.37 38.07
N VAL A 572 -41.28 -12.96 39.05
CA VAL A 572 -41.91 -13.62 40.20
C VAL A 572 -42.67 -12.61 41.07
N LEU A 573 -42.09 -11.42 41.31
CA LEU A 573 -42.72 -10.37 42.11
C LEU A 573 -43.95 -9.78 41.42
N GLU A 574 -43.88 -9.52 40.11
CA GLU A 574 -45.03 -9.10 39.30
C GLU A 574 -46.14 -10.16 39.28
N GLY A 575 -45.78 -11.44 39.06
CA GLY A 575 -46.70 -12.57 39.13
C GLY A 575 -47.40 -12.67 40.49
N TRP A 576 -46.68 -12.50 41.59
CA TRP A 576 -47.23 -12.46 42.94
C TRP A 576 -48.17 -11.27 43.17
N VAL A 577 -47.80 -10.06 42.71
CA VAL A 577 -48.66 -8.86 42.78
C VAL A 577 -49.93 -9.06 41.98
N LEU A 578 -49.85 -9.63 40.77
CA LEU A 578 -50.99 -9.92 39.91
C LEU A 578 -51.92 -10.98 40.54
N ALA A 579 -51.36 -12.10 41.04
CA ALA A 579 -52.13 -13.13 41.74
C ALA A 579 -52.82 -12.57 43.00
N ARG A 580 -52.13 -11.74 43.79
CA ARG A 580 -52.69 -11.07 44.97
C ARG A 580 -53.80 -10.07 44.61
N ARG A 581 -53.67 -9.36 43.49
CA ARG A 581 -54.72 -8.48 42.95
C ARG A 581 -55.94 -9.29 42.44
N ALA A 582 -55.71 -10.41 41.75
CA ALA A 582 -56.77 -11.30 41.27
C ALA A 582 -57.57 -11.92 42.43
N ASN A 583 -56.90 -12.43 43.45
CA ASN A 583 -57.55 -12.98 44.64
C ASN A 583 -58.33 -11.92 45.43
N ARG A 584 -57.81 -10.68 45.52
CA ARG A 584 -58.56 -9.53 46.08
C ARG A 584 -59.80 -9.14 45.27
N ARG A 585 -59.84 -9.40 43.96
CA ARG A 585 -61.05 -9.20 43.13
C ARG A 585 -62.07 -10.33 43.32
N LYS A 586 -61.63 -11.59 43.41
CA LYS A 586 -62.52 -12.74 43.71
C LYS A 586 -63.17 -12.64 45.10
N GLY A 587 -62.50 -12.04 46.08
CA GLY A 587 -63.06 -11.76 47.40
C GLY A 587 -64.04 -10.57 47.47
N LYS A 588 -64.46 -9.99 46.34
CA LYS A 588 -65.40 -8.86 46.26
C LYS A 588 -66.67 -9.15 45.45
N THR A 589 -66.92 -10.40 45.09
CA THR A 589 -68.22 -10.85 44.57
C THR A 589 -69.01 -11.56 45.67
N PHE A 590 -69.82 -10.78 46.39
CA PHE A 590 -70.95 -11.17 47.22
C PHE A 590 -72.04 -10.11 47.03
#